data_AF-A0A1G1Z6Y4-F1
#
_entry.id   AF-A0A1G1Z6Y4-F1
#
_cell.length_a   1.000
_cell.length_b   1.000
_cell.length_c   1.000
_cell.angle_alpha   90.00
_cell.angle_beta   90.00
_cell.angle_gamma   90.00
#
_symmetry.space_group_name_H-M   'P 1'
#
loop_
_entity.id
_entity.type
_entity.pdbx_description
1 polymer ?
#
loop_
_entity_poly.entity_id
_entity_poly.type
_entity_poly.pdbx_seq_one_letter_code
_entity_poly.pdbx_strand_id
1 'polypeptide(L)'
;MEFQKNIPDYEGNNPDSGIDLARAELYRKMSGPRILDGLKDRKDTIPKIEARENISLENIAAKAGVSLENLDNWLKDKIALFTKHLDGEVSYPSQEYFPLIDDLYNIFIFSQENPDAIGESPWLKSFQSFEEFCTYYCPNASPHTQAYLAHNIQKFVEWRVYPSREVSIRPGSASTIVSDNKLYMGKGNWTLMPEPFWDTPGSGSFVEEEVILEIISLIKNGYKEPDYSHASGSEALENIGKQQAILSAAEALKSGVKPKTGEFFSYINHDGNSVTGRDTGLESVYADHGGPRYGYHIIRWFDEFFINFGINKQHQEEFMAKTDFRYGHGENRKDLSADWGGEGILIGNKVPLSSIDYVYYWKLYHDVIKKWADKNLPGINLISLEAAQVLEKYGNSINTIALQEGITPEEAWAKLIEISKTETHRREVLPQSEYSIEFVNSENVG
;
A
#
# COMPACT_ATOMS: atom_id res chain seq x y z
N MET A 1 -9.80 -35.30 -14.53
CA MET A 1 -8.71 -34.69 -13.74
C MET A 1 -9.38 -33.75 -12.75
N GLU A 2 -9.93 -34.32 -11.68
CA GLU A 2 -10.65 -33.63 -10.60
C GLU A 2 -9.76 -33.71 -9.36
N PHE A 3 -9.11 -32.60 -9.00
CA PHE A 3 -8.33 -32.48 -7.76
C PHE A 3 -8.56 -31.10 -7.14
N GLN A 4 -9.82 -30.73 -6.93
CA GLN A 4 -10.18 -29.60 -6.08
C GLN A 4 -11.53 -29.86 -5.43
N LYS A 5 -11.50 -30.44 -4.23
CA LYS A 5 -12.50 -30.27 -3.18
C LYS A 5 -12.02 -31.02 -1.96
N ASN A 6 -12.02 -30.35 -0.81
CA ASN A 6 -11.65 -30.83 0.52
C ASN A 6 -10.20 -30.55 0.91
N ILE A 7 -9.87 -29.26 1.06
CA ILE A 7 -8.91 -28.84 2.10
C ILE A 7 -9.75 -28.07 3.12
N PRO A 8 -9.86 -28.50 4.39
CA PRO A 8 -10.57 -27.76 5.43
C PRO A 8 -9.82 -26.47 5.78
N ASP A 9 -10.57 -25.43 6.13
CA ASP A 9 -10.06 -24.16 6.62
C ASP A 9 -9.18 -24.34 7.87
N TYR A 10 -8.14 -23.51 7.95
CA TYR A 10 -7.09 -23.58 8.96
C TYR A 10 -7.50 -22.82 10.22
N GLU A 11 -7.78 -23.54 11.31
CA GLU A 11 -7.81 -22.99 12.67
C GLU A 11 -6.47 -23.26 13.36
N GLY A 12 -5.77 -22.17 13.73
CA GLY A 12 -4.79 -22.05 14.81
C GLY A 12 -3.83 -23.21 15.12
N ASN A 13 -2.54 -22.96 14.86
CA ASN A 13 -1.36 -23.66 15.39
C ASN A 13 -1.56 -24.40 16.73
N ASN A 14 -1.57 -25.74 16.67
CA ASN A 14 -1.20 -26.60 17.79
C ASN A 14 -0.16 -27.64 17.32
N PRO A 15 1.14 -27.44 17.61
CA PRO A 15 2.22 -28.26 17.06
C PRO A 15 2.28 -29.71 17.58
N ASP A 16 1.41 -30.09 18.51
CA ASP A 16 1.40 -31.42 19.16
C ASP A 16 0.33 -32.40 18.64
N SER A 17 -0.36 -32.08 17.53
CA SER A 17 -1.31 -33.01 16.96
C SER A 17 -0.59 -34.04 16.06
N GLY A 18 -0.72 -35.34 16.37
CA GLY A 18 -0.17 -36.42 15.52
C GLY A 18 -0.66 -36.43 14.06
N ILE A 19 -1.61 -35.55 13.72
CA ILE A 19 -2.12 -35.27 12.38
C ILE A 19 -1.05 -34.54 11.52
N ASP A 20 -0.25 -33.65 12.11
CA ASP A 20 0.76 -32.88 11.37
C ASP A 20 1.95 -33.73 10.94
N LEU A 21 2.34 -34.73 11.75
CA LEU A 21 3.40 -35.69 11.38
C LEU A 21 3.00 -36.59 10.21
N ALA A 22 1.77 -37.10 10.21
CA ALA A 22 1.24 -37.92 9.11
C ALA A 22 1.09 -37.11 7.82
N ARG A 23 0.69 -35.83 7.94
CA ARG A 23 0.57 -34.91 6.80
C ARG A 23 1.94 -34.52 6.24
N ALA A 24 2.92 -34.23 7.09
CA ALA A 24 4.30 -33.98 6.69
C ALA A 24 4.92 -35.19 5.97
N GLU A 25 4.65 -36.42 6.45
CA GLU A 25 5.14 -37.63 5.79
C GLU A 25 4.47 -37.91 4.45
N LEU A 26 3.18 -37.55 4.30
CA LEU A 26 2.47 -37.56 3.01
C LEU A 26 3.07 -36.56 2.02
N TYR A 27 3.32 -35.31 2.45
CA TYR A 27 3.92 -34.27 1.60
C TYR A 27 5.37 -34.60 1.21
N ARG A 28 6.18 -35.20 2.11
CA ARG A 28 7.50 -35.73 1.77
C ARG A 28 7.47 -36.84 0.72
N LYS A 29 6.37 -37.59 0.64
CA LYS A 29 6.14 -38.68 -0.33
C LYS A 29 5.46 -38.22 -1.62
N MET A 30 4.98 -36.98 -1.70
CA MET A 30 4.45 -36.43 -2.95
C MET A 30 5.58 -36.28 -3.97
N SER A 31 5.45 -36.95 -5.11
CA SER A 31 6.41 -36.96 -6.23
C SER A 31 6.40 -35.67 -7.08
N GLY A 32 5.97 -34.56 -6.51
CA GLY A 32 5.91 -33.26 -7.19
C GLY A 32 7.25 -32.50 -7.09
N PRO A 33 7.50 -31.52 -7.97
CA PRO A 33 8.66 -30.64 -7.84
C PRO A 33 8.58 -29.84 -6.53
N ARG A 34 9.72 -29.72 -5.83
CA ARG A 34 9.83 -28.90 -4.62
C ARG A 34 9.78 -27.42 -4.97
N ILE A 35 9.00 -26.65 -4.22
CA ILE A 35 8.80 -25.21 -4.50
C ILE A 35 10.13 -24.44 -4.44
N LEU A 36 11.01 -24.76 -3.48
CA LEU A 36 12.31 -24.11 -3.36
C LEU A 36 13.25 -24.40 -4.54
N ASP A 37 13.14 -25.57 -5.15
CA ASP A 37 13.97 -25.91 -6.32
C ASP A 37 13.47 -25.15 -7.55
N GLY A 38 12.15 -25.04 -7.74
CA GLY A 38 11.56 -24.18 -8.78
C GLY A 38 11.92 -22.69 -8.64
N LEU A 39 12.03 -22.19 -7.40
CA LEU A 39 12.51 -20.82 -7.15
C LEU A 39 13.97 -20.63 -7.57
N LYS A 40 14.86 -21.57 -7.22
CA LYS A 40 16.29 -21.51 -7.59
C LYS A 40 16.47 -21.49 -9.10
N ASP A 41 15.67 -22.26 -9.84
CA ASP A 41 15.74 -22.32 -11.30
C ASP A 41 15.26 -21.02 -11.96
N ARG A 42 14.32 -20.31 -11.35
CA ARG A 42 13.69 -19.11 -11.93
C ARG A 42 14.35 -17.80 -11.59
N LYS A 43 15.07 -17.69 -10.47
CA LYS A 43 15.59 -16.40 -9.97
C LYS A 43 16.38 -15.60 -11.01
N ASP A 44 17.09 -16.27 -11.91
CA ASP A 44 17.93 -15.64 -12.94
C ASP A 44 17.15 -15.29 -14.23
N THR A 45 15.88 -15.69 -14.32
CA THR A 45 15.01 -15.49 -15.50
C THR A 45 14.04 -14.31 -15.35
N ILE A 46 13.99 -13.69 -14.18
CA ILE A 46 13.03 -12.62 -13.85
C ILE A 46 13.78 -11.29 -13.83
N PRO A 47 13.20 -10.20 -14.41
CA PRO A 47 13.82 -8.89 -14.36
C PRO A 47 14.10 -8.43 -12.93
N LYS A 48 15.22 -7.72 -12.75
CA LYS A 48 15.56 -7.09 -11.47
C LYS A 48 14.76 -5.80 -11.30
N ILE A 49 14.46 -5.49 -10.04
CA ILE A 49 13.94 -4.19 -9.64
C ILE A 49 15.12 -3.22 -9.57
N GLU A 50 15.00 -2.10 -10.25
CA GLU A 50 16.01 -1.06 -10.32
C GLU A 50 15.59 0.17 -9.53
N ALA A 51 16.58 0.85 -8.96
CA ALA A 51 16.35 2.15 -8.36
C ALA A 51 16.19 3.20 -9.45
N ARG A 52 15.16 4.04 -9.31
CA ARG A 52 15.01 5.28 -10.06
C ARG A 52 15.83 6.37 -9.36
N GLU A 53 16.58 7.13 -10.15
CA GLU A 53 17.31 8.29 -9.66
C GLU A 53 16.41 9.52 -9.69
N ASN A 54 16.55 10.37 -8.67
CA ASN A 54 15.94 11.68 -8.66
C ASN A 54 16.62 12.58 -9.71
N ILE A 55 15.85 13.44 -10.37
CA ILE A 55 16.37 14.43 -11.31
C ILE A 55 16.40 15.82 -10.69
N SER A 56 17.41 16.62 -11.03
CA SER A 56 17.55 17.99 -10.50
C SER A 56 16.57 18.96 -11.17
N LEU A 57 16.38 20.14 -10.55
CA LEU A 57 15.54 21.20 -11.11
C LEU A 57 16.03 21.68 -12.48
N GLU A 58 17.35 21.72 -12.69
CA GLU A 58 17.95 22.09 -13.98
C GLU A 58 17.60 21.07 -15.07
N ASN A 59 17.57 19.78 -14.74
CA ASN A 59 17.18 18.73 -15.68
C ASN A 59 15.68 18.81 -16.00
N ILE A 60 14.83 19.12 -15.01
CA ILE A 60 13.39 19.37 -15.25
C ILE A 60 13.22 20.59 -16.16
N ALA A 61 13.92 21.69 -15.89
CA ALA A 61 13.86 22.90 -16.71
C ALA A 61 14.36 22.64 -18.15
N ALA A 62 15.46 21.91 -18.31
CA ALA A 62 16.01 21.53 -19.60
C ALA A 62 15.05 20.64 -20.40
N LYS A 63 14.44 19.63 -19.76
CA LYS A 63 13.39 18.77 -20.35
C LYS A 63 12.19 19.60 -20.80
N ALA A 64 11.82 20.62 -20.02
CA ALA A 64 10.74 21.55 -20.33
C ALA A 64 11.11 22.58 -21.42
N GLY A 65 12.39 22.70 -21.79
CA GLY A 65 12.88 23.70 -22.74
C GLY A 65 12.87 25.12 -22.20
N VAL A 66 12.96 25.31 -20.88
CA VAL A 66 12.94 26.61 -20.19
C VAL A 66 14.18 26.80 -19.33
N SER A 67 14.51 28.05 -18.98
CA SER A 67 15.51 28.32 -17.95
C SER A 67 14.96 27.99 -16.55
N LEU A 68 15.85 27.73 -15.59
CA LEU A 68 15.46 27.45 -14.20
C LEU A 68 14.61 28.58 -13.59
N GLU A 69 14.95 29.84 -13.88
CA GLU A 69 14.19 31.02 -13.45
C GLU A 69 12.73 31.04 -13.96
N ASN A 70 12.46 30.36 -15.09
CA ASN A 70 11.14 30.29 -15.70
C ASN A 70 10.40 28.98 -15.39
N LEU A 71 11.00 28.07 -14.60
CA LEU A 71 10.40 26.78 -14.29
C LEU A 71 9.06 26.93 -13.53
N ASP A 72 8.97 27.87 -12.58
CA ASP A 72 7.73 28.13 -11.85
C ASP A 72 6.58 28.56 -12.78
N ASN A 73 6.85 29.47 -13.72
CA ASN A 73 5.84 29.92 -14.69
C ASN A 73 5.41 28.78 -15.62
N TRP A 74 6.36 27.96 -16.06
CA TRP A 74 6.04 26.76 -16.85
C TRP A 74 5.17 25.76 -16.08
N LEU A 75 5.48 25.53 -14.79
CA LEU A 75 4.67 24.67 -13.92
C LEU A 75 3.25 25.22 -13.76
N LYS A 76 3.07 26.53 -13.55
CA LYS A 76 1.76 27.18 -13.48
C LYS A 76 0.93 26.88 -14.73
N ASP A 77 1.51 27.05 -15.92
CA ASP A 77 0.80 26.78 -17.17
C ASP A 77 0.41 25.30 -17.32
N LYS A 78 1.32 24.38 -16.97
CA LYS A 78 1.06 22.94 -17.05
C LYS A 78 0.02 22.47 -16.04
N ILE A 79 0.11 22.94 -14.79
CA ILE A 79 -0.83 22.58 -13.73
C ILE A 79 -2.21 23.21 -13.98
N ALA A 80 -2.27 24.42 -14.55
CA ALA A 80 -3.54 25.03 -14.96
C ALA A 80 -4.24 24.21 -16.06
N LEU A 81 -3.48 23.68 -17.02
CA LEU A 81 -4.04 22.79 -18.04
C LEU A 81 -4.51 21.47 -17.44
N PHE A 82 -3.69 20.87 -16.57
CA PHE A 82 -3.98 19.62 -15.90
C PHE A 82 -5.25 19.73 -15.04
N THR A 83 -5.35 20.75 -14.18
CA THR A 83 -6.52 20.98 -13.33
C THR A 83 -7.79 21.23 -14.15
N LYS A 84 -7.69 21.94 -15.28
CA LYS A 84 -8.82 22.12 -16.20
C LYS A 84 -9.31 20.81 -16.80
N HIS A 85 -8.41 19.88 -17.15
CA HIS A 85 -8.80 18.57 -17.67
C HIS A 85 -9.48 17.73 -16.59
N LEU A 86 -8.94 17.73 -15.36
CA LEU A 86 -9.50 16.99 -14.23
C LEU A 86 -10.91 17.44 -13.82
N ASP A 87 -11.30 18.68 -14.09
CA ASP A 87 -12.65 19.17 -13.77
C ASP A 87 -13.76 18.44 -14.55
N GLY A 88 -13.44 17.92 -15.74
CA GLY A 88 -14.35 17.13 -16.57
C GLY A 88 -14.19 15.61 -16.43
N GLU A 89 -13.27 15.14 -15.58
CA GLU A 89 -13.01 13.72 -15.42
C GLU A 89 -14.11 13.03 -14.60
N VAL A 90 -14.56 11.88 -15.08
CA VAL A 90 -15.56 11.04 -14.40
C VAL A 90 -15.00 9.66 -14.07
N SER A 91 -13.72 9.40 -14.38
CA SER A 91 -13.10 8.09 -14.27
C SER A 91 -11.73 8.13 -13.59
N TYR A 92 -11.29 6.98 -13.07
CA TYR A 92 -10.00 6.83 -12.39
C TYR A 92 -8.80 7.33 -13.23
N PRO A 93 -7.67 7.70 -12.59
CA PRO A 93 -6.63 8.53 -13.19
C PRO A 93 -6.10 8.05 -14.55
N SER A 94 -5.96 8.97 -15.50
CA SER A 94 -5.30 8.74 -16.77
C SER A 94 -3.77 8.65 -16.61
N GLN A 95 -3.13 7.73 -17.33
CA GLN A 95 -1.67 7.60 -17.34
C GLN A 95 -0.97 8.79 -18.00
N GLU A 96 -1.71 9.66 -18.72
CA GLU A 96 -1.14 10.77 -19.47
C GLU A 96 -0.44 11.83 -18.59
N TYR A 97 -0.86 11.98 -17.34
CA TYR A 97 -0.28 12.96 -16.41
C TYR A 97 0.89 12.44 -15.59
N PHE A 98 1.23 11.16 -15.74
CA PHE A 98 2.35 10.56 -15.00
C PHE A 98 3.65 11.34 -15.15
N PRO A 99 4.05 11.82 -16.34
CA PRO A 99 5.27 12.62 -16.48
C PRO A 99 5.23 13.93 -15.70
N LEU A 100 4.06 14.59 -15.60
CA LEU A 100 3.92 15.80 -14.80
C LEU A 100 4.02 15.47 -13.30
N ILE A 101 3.30 14.46 -12.83
CA ILE A 101 3.36 14.04 -11.41
C ILE A 101 4.78 13.58 -11.04
N ASP A 102 5.50 12.92 -11.94
CA ASP A 102 6.91 12.54 -11.76
C ASP A 102 7.81 13.77 -11.55
N ASP A 103 7.64 14.80 -12.38
CA ASP A 103 8.37 16.07 -12.22
C ASP A 103 8.00 16.74 -10.87
N LEU A 104 6.71 16.74 -10.48
CA LEU A 104 6.27 17.29 -9.19
C LEU A 104 6.87 16.53 -7.99
N TYR A 105 6.98 15.20 -8.08
CA TYR A 105 7.59 14.38 -7.03
C TYR A 105 9.08 14.68 -6.87
N ASN A 106 9.82 14.86 -7.98
CA ASN A 106 11.23 15.25 -7.91
C ASN A 106 11.42 16.63 -7.29
N ILE A 107 10.55 17.60 -7.61
CA ILE A 107 10.58 18.94 -6.99
C ILE A 107 10.25 18.83 -5.50
N PHE A 108 9.28 18.00 -5.13
CA PHE A 108 8.96 17.71 -3.73
C PHE A 108 10.19 17.18 -3.00
N ILE A 109 10.84 16.13 -3.50
CA ILE A 109 12.05 15.58 -2.88
C ILE A 109 13.16 16.64 -2.78
N PHE A 110 13.41 17.39 -3.86
CA PHE A 110 14.38 18.48 -3.84
C PHE A 110 14.07 19.50 -2.73
N SER A 111 12.81 19.89 -2.57
CA SER A 111 12.37 20.86 -1.55
C SER A 111 12.55 20.36 -0.12
N GLN A 112 12.42 19.04 0.10
CA GLN A 112 12.63 18.41 1.41
C GLN A 112 14.12 18.28 1.73
N GLU A 113 14.94 17.94 0.74
CA GLU A 113 16.39 17.75 0.90
C GLU A 113 17.16 19.08 0.98
N ASN A 114 16.59 20.16 0.43
CA ASN A 114 17.24 21.48 0.32
C ASN A 114 16.35 22.60 0.90
N PRO A 115 16.04 22.58 2.20
CA PRO A 115 15.15 23.58 2.81
C PRO A 115 15.67 25.01 2.67
N ASP A 116 16.99 25.22 2.61
CA ASP A 116 17.60 26.54 2.42
C ASP A 116 17.27 27.14 1.03
N ALA A 117 17.04 26.30 0.02
CA ALA A 117 16.67 26.74 -1.33
C ALA A 117 15.30 27.44 -1.36
N ILE A 118 14.44 27.22 -0.35
CA ILE A 118 13.16 27.92 -0.22
C ILE A 118 13.37 29.42 0.01
N GLY A 119 14.46 29.81 0.68
CA GLY A 119 14.81 31.22 0.86
C GLY A 119 15.15 31.92 -0.46
N GLU A 120 15.76 31.19 -1.39
CA GLU A 120 16.17 31.69 -2.71
C GLU A 120 15.04 31.57 -3.75
N SER A 121 14.18 30.56 -3.61
CA SER A 121 13.05 30.26 -4.49
C SER A 121 11.79 29.99 -3.67
N PRO A 122 11.05 31.03 -3.23
CA PRO A 122 9.91 30.89 -2.32
C PRO A 122 8.77 29.99 -2.81
N TRP A 123 8.64 29.82 -4.14
CA TRP A 123 7.64 28.93 -4.73
C TRP A 123 7.89 27.46 -4.36
N LEU A 124 9.12 27.04 -4.05
CA LEU A 124 9.41 25.68 -3.58
C LEU A 124 8.66 25.33 -2.29
N LYS A 125 8.30 26.34 -1.49
CA LYS A 125 7.48 26.14 -0.30
C LYS A 125 6.15 25.46 -0.65
N SER A 126 5.54 25.77 -1.80
CA SER A 126 4.26 25.18 -2.18
C SER A 126 4.30 23.66 -2.34
N PHE A 127 5.48 23.03 -2.36
CA PHE A 127 5.61 21.59 -2.41
C PHE A 127 5.65 20.94 -1.03
N GLN A 128 5.63 21.69 0.08
CA GLN A 128 5.69 21.10 1.42
C GLN A 128 4.40 20.43 1.88
N SER A 129 3.26 20.71 1.25
CA SER A 129 1.99 20.04 1.54
C SER A 129 1.01 20.17 0.37
N PHE A 130 -0.01 19.31 0.34
CA PHE A 130 -1.09 19.39 -0.65
C PHE A 130 -1.83 20.74 -0.60
N GLU A 131 -2.09 21.25 0.61
CA GLU A 131 -2.80 22.52 0.80
C GLU A 131 -1.99 23.71 0.29
N GLU A 132 -0.68 23.76 0.57
CA GLU A 132 0.19 24.81 0.04
C GLU A 132 0.33 24.70 -1.48
N PHE A 133 0.39 23.48 -2.03
CA PHE A 133 0.42 23.24 -3.47
C PHE A 133 -0.86 23.76 -4.14
N CYS A 134 -2.02 23.36 -3.63
CA CYS A 134 -3.31 23.76 -4.18
C CYS A 134 -3.51 25.27 -4.08
N THR A 135 -3.09 25.90 -2.98
CA THR A 135 -3.20 27.35 -2.80
C THR A 135 -2.39 28.12 -3.84
N TYR A 136 -1.19 27.65 -4.16
CA TYR A 136 -0.28 28.35 -5.05
C TYR A 136 -0.54 28.05 -6.54
N TYR A 137 -0.69 26.78 -6.91
CA TYR A 137 -0.83 26.35 -8.31
C TYR A 137 -2.26 26.11 -8.76
N CYS A 138 -3.18 25.83 -7.84
CA CYS A 138 -4.56 25.44 -8.14
C CYS A 138 -5.63 26.34 -7.47
N PRO A 139 -5.46 27.69 -7.42
CA PRO A 139 -6.30 28.54 -6.57
C PRO A 139 -7.80 28.53 -6.94
N ASN A 140 -8.14 28.12 -8.17
CA ASN A 140 -9.50 28.05 -8.68
C ASN A 140 -10.02 26.60 -8.83
N ALA A 141 -9.26 25.59 -8.41
CA ALA A 141 -9.67 24.20 -8.55
C ALA A 141 -10.86 23.89 -7.63
N SER A 142 -11.90 23.28 -8.20
CA SER A 142 -13.07 22.80 -7.45
C SER A 142 -12.66 21.70 -6.46
N PRO A 143 -13.44 21.42 -5.40
CA PRO A 143 -13.17 20.28 -4.52
C PRO A 143 -13.09 18.94 -5.28
N HIS A 144 -13.89 18.80 -6.34
CA HIS A 144 -13.83 17.65 -7.24
C HIS A 144 -12.47 17.55 -7.95
N THR A 145 -12.00 18.64 -8.58
CA THR A 145 -10.68 18.70 -9.22
C THR A 145 -9.56 18.36 -8.24
N GLN A 146 -9.63 18.86 -7.00
CA GLN A 146 -8.63 18.57 -5.96
C GLN A 146 -8.63 17.10 -5.56
N ALA A 147 -9.80 16.47 -5.43
CA ALA A 147 -9.89 15.03 -5.16
C ALA A 147 -9.27 14.21 -6.29
N TYR A 148 -9.53 14.57 -7.56
CA TYR A 148 -8.95 13.86 -8.70
C TYR A 148 -7.45 14.09 -8.87
N LEU A 149 -6.94 15.26 -8.48
CA LEU A 149 -5.50 15.50 -8.37
C LEU A 149 -4.87 14.55 -7.34
N ALA A 150 -5.48 14.42 -6.16
CA ALA A 150 -5.03 13.49 -5.12
C ALA A 150 -5.07 12.03 -5.59
N HIS A 151 -6.12 11.61 -6.32
CA HIS A 151 -6.17 10.27 -6.94
C HIS A 151 -5.00 10.02 -7.91
N ASN A 152 -4.62 11.01 -8.72
CA ASN A 152 -3.47 10.90 -9.62
C ASN A 152 -2.15 10.78 -8.84
N ILE A 153 -2.01 11.53 -7.75
CA ILE A 153 -0.83 11.48 -6.85
C ILE A 153 -0.73 10.11 -6.17
N GLN A 154 -1.81 9.63 -5.55
CA GLN A 154 -1.84 8.29 -4.93
C GLN A 154 -1.44 7.22 -5.93
N LYS A 155 -2.02 7.23 -7.14
CA LYS A 155 -1.70 6.23 -8.17
C LYS A 155 -0.23 6.28 -8.57
N PHE A 156 0.35 7.48 -8.68
CA PHE A 156 1.78 7.62 -8.91
C PHE A 156 2.61 7.06 -7.75
N VAL A 157 2.24 7.37 -6.50
CA VAL A 157 2.91 6.85 -5.29
C VAL A 157 2.87 5.32 -5.28
N GLU A 158 1.70 4.73 -5.51
CA GLU A 158 1.50 3.28 -5.58
C GLU A 158 2.28 2.64 -6.74
N TRP A 159 2.51 3.35 -7.85
CA TRP A 159 3.10 2.74 -9.05
C TRP A 159 4.59 3.01 -9.25
N ARG A 160 5.11 4.14 -8.75
CA ARG A 160 6.48 4.63 -9.05
C ARG A 160 7.32 4.89 -7.81
N VAL A 161 6.70 5.33 -6.73
CA VAL A 161 7.40 5.44 -5.43
C VAL A 161 7.47 4.06 -4.79
N TYR A 162 6.35 3.34 -4.82
CA TYR A 162 6.14 1.96 -4.40
C TYR A 162 6.51 1.69 -2.92
N PRO A 163 5.81 2.34 -1.99
CA PRO A 163 6.09 2.22 -0.56
C PRO A 163 5.70 0.86 0.03
N SER A 164 4.86 0.06 -0.64
CA SER A 164 4.36 -1.25 -0.14
C SER A 164 5.39 -2.37 -0.14
N ARG A 165 6.59 -2.14 -0.71
CA ARG A 165 7.76 -3.05 -0.68
C ARG A 165 7.49 -4.53 -1.04
N GLU A 166 6.41 -4.79 -1.78
CA GLU A 166 6.01 -6.07 -2.37
C GLU A 166 5.69 -5.85 -3.85
N VAL A 167 6.61 -6.09 -4.77
CA VAL A 167 6.48 -5.76 -6.21
C VAL A 167 6.14 -7.00 -7.02
N SER A 168 5.11 -6.93 -7.88
CA SER A 168 4.84 -7.96 -8.90
C SER A 168 5.24 -7.49 -10.30
N ILE A 169 6.13 -8.24 -10.95
CA ILE A 169 6.53 -8.08 -12.35
C ILE A 169 5.78 -9.09 -13.21
N ARG A 170 5.12 -8.62 -14.28
CA ARG A 170 4.36 -9.44 -15.25
C ARG A 170 4.55 -8.88 -16.66
N PRO A 171 5.33 -9.52 -17.55
CA PRO A 171 5.50 -9.02 -18.91
C PRO A 171 4.16 -8.92 -19.67
N GLY A 172 3.91 -7.80 -20.34
CA GLY A 172 2.78 -7.63 -21.26
C GLY A 172 1.40 -7.40 -20.63
N SER A 173 1.27 -7.26 -19.31
CA SER A 173 -0.01 -6.85 -18.71
C SER A 173 -0.13 -5.32 -18.65
N ALA A 174 -1.27 -4.77 -19.06
CA ALA A 174 -1.56 -3.34 -18.88
C ALA A 174 -1.62 -2.94 -17.40
N SER A 175 -1.74 -3.93 -16.51
CA SER A 175 -1.70 -3.82 -15.05
C SER A 175 -0.31 -4.00 -14.45
N THR A 176 0.76 -4.16 -15.26
CA THR A 176 2.11 -4.23 -14.73
C THR A 176 2.56 -2.84 -14.34
N ILE A 177 2.39 -2.58 -13.06
CA ILE A 177 3.10 -1.55 -12.32
C ILE A 177 4.58 -1.69 -12.67
N VAL A 178 5.19 -0.60 -13.11
CA VAL A 178 6.57 -0.50 -13.60
C VAL A 178 6.87 -1.08 -15.00
N SER A 179 6.45 -0.37 -16.05
CA SER A 179 6.81 -0.66 -17.45
C SER A 179 8.34 -0.74 -17.72
N ASP A 180 9.16 -0.21 -16.82
CA ASP A 180 10.62 -0.16 -16.89
C ASP A 180 11.34 -0.75 -15.65
N ASN A 181 10.62 -1.44 -14.74
CA ASN A 181 11.13 -2.00 -13.49
C ASN A 181 11.90 -1.02 -12.57
N LYS A 182 11.80 0.30 -12.78
CA LYS A 182 12.44 1.36 -11.98
C LYS A 182 11.51 2.02 -10.97
N LEU A 183 11.90 1.97 -9.70
CA LEU A 183 11.16 2.52 -8.56
C LEU A 183 12.03 3.49 -7.76
N TYR A 184 11.48 4.61 -7.27
CA TYR A 184 12.23 5.52 -6.40
C TYR A 184 12.73 4.81 -5.13
N MET A 185 11.96 3.84 -4.63
CA MET A 185 12.33 3.00 -3.48
C MET A 185 12.81 1.60 -3.89
N GLY A 186 13.48 1.48 -5.04
CA GLY A 186 13.97 0.21 -5.59
C GLY A 186 15.29 -0.31 -5.04
N LYS A 187 15.99 0.42 -4.16
CA LYS A 187 17.37 0.10 -3.70
C LYS A 187 17.48 -1.10 -2.73
N GLY A 188 16.36 -1.68 -2.31
CA GLY A 188 16.31 -2.77 -1.35
C GLY A 188 16.89 -4.11 -1.85
N ASN A 189 17.14 -5.03 -0.93
CA ASN A 189 17.40 -6.43 -1.27
C ASN A 189 16.07 -7.14 -1.51
N TRP A 190 15.81 -7.54 -2.74
CA TRP A 190 14.52 -8.13 -3.13
C TRP A 190 14.59 -9.66 -3.12
N THR A 191 13.65 -10.28 -2.42
CA THR A 191 13.50 -11.74 -2.30
C THR A 191 12.36 -12.21 -3.18
N LEU A 192 12.63 -13.21 -4.03
CA LEU A 192 11.60 -13.80 -4.89
C LEU A 192 10.61 -14.63 -4.06
N MET A 193 9.33 -14.35 -4.22
CA MET A 193 8.23 -15.01 -3.52
C MET A 193 7.69 -16.21 -4.29
N PRO A 194 7.23 -17.28 -3.59
CA PRO A 194 6.59 -18.41 -4.23
C PRO A 194 5.18 -18.06 -4.70
N GLU A 195 4.99 -17.90 -6.02
CA GLU A 195 3.67 -17.66 -6.63
C GLU A 195 3.19 -18.83 -7.47
N PRO A 196 1.88 -19.16 -7.47
CA PRO A 196 1.33 -20.25 -8.27
C PRO A 196 1.47 -20.05 -9.79
N PHE A 197 1.75 -18.84 -10.26
CA PHE A 197 1.92 -18.49 -11.67
C PHE A 197 3.34 -18.81 -12.19
N TRP A 198 3.84 -20.01 -11.90
CA TRP A 198 5.16 -20.48 -12.33
C TRP A 198 5.36 -20.50 -13.84
N ASP A 199 4.25 -20.50 -14.60
CA ASP A 199 4.25 -20.80 -16.03
C ASP A 199 4.44 -19.59 -16.95
N THR A 200 4.49 -18.36 -16.42
CA THR A 200 4.74 -17.15 -17.24
C THR A 200 6.21 -16.74 -17.17
N PRO A 201 7.00 -16.91 -18.24
CA PRO A 201 8.40 -16.49 -18.28
C PRO A 201 8.55 -15.00 -17.96
N GLY A 202 9.56 -14.65 -17.16
CA GLY A 202 9.85 -13.26 -16.79
C GLY A 202 8.87 -12.63 -15.79
N SER A 203 7.91 -13.38 -15.25
CA SER A 203 7.03 -12.91 -14.16
C SER A 203 7.55 -13.33 -12.78
N GLY A 204 7.31 -12.51 -11.76
CA GLY A 204 7.65 -12.82 -10.38
C GLY A 204 7.14 -11.77 -9.42
N SER A 205 6.95 -12.17 -8.16
CA SER A 205 6.69 -11.23 -7.07
C SER A 205 7.86 -11.20 -6.12
N PHE A 206 8.19 -10.01 -5.66
CA PHE A 206 9.38 -9.75 -4.86
C PHE A 206 9.00 -9.00 -3.60
N VAL A 207 9.59 -9.39 -2.48
CA VAL A 207 9.42 -8.69 -1.21
C VAL A 207 10.78 -8.29 -0.70
N GLU A 208 10.91 -7.08 -0.17
CA GLU A 208 12.17 -6.65 0.42
C GLU A 208 12.56 -7.52 1.63
N GLU A 209 13.84 -7.86 1.75
CA GLU A 209 14.38 -8.71 2.80
C GLU A 209 13.97 -8.25 4.21
N GLU A 210 13.99 -6.94 4.48
CA GLU A 210 13.64 -6.40 5.80
C GLU A 210 12.17 -6.62 6.18
N VAL A 211 11.27 -6.79 5.21
CA VAL A 211 9.89 -7.16 5.43
C VAL A 211 9.80 -8.63 5.85
N ILE A 212 10.55 -9.52 5.18
CA ILE A 212 10.61 -10.94 5.54
C ILE A 212 11.22 -11.15 6.93
N LEU A 213 12.28 -10.40 7.27
CA LEU A 213 12.89 -10.45 8.60
C LEU A 213 11.90 -10.02 9.70
N GLU A 214 11.05 -9.03 9.42
CA GLU A 214 9.98 -8.63 10.32
C GLU A 214 8.93 -9.74 10.47
N ILE A 215 8.51 -10.39 9.37
CA ILE A 215 7.59 -11.54 9.42
C ILE A 215 8.13 -12.67 10.31
N ILE A 216 9.42 -13.00 10.17
CA ILE A 216 10.05 -14.01 11.04
C ILE A 216 9.96 -13.60 12.52
N SER A 217 10.14 -12.31 12.84
CA SER A 217 9.97 -11.78 14.19
C SER A 217 8.52 -11.89 14.68
N LEU A 218 7.54 -11.54 13.82
CA LEU A 218 6.11 -11.65 14.14
C LEU A 218 5.71 -13.08 14.48
N ILE A 219 6.15 -14.06 13.69
CA ILE A 219 5.87 -15.49 13.92
C ILE A 219 6.46 -15.93 15.28
N LYS A 220 7.73 -15.61 15.53
CA LYS A 220 8.42 -15.96 16.80
C LYS A 220 7.74 -15.36 18.03
N ASN A 221 7.21 -14.16 17.89
CA ASN A 221 6.52 -13.45 18.98
C ASN A 221 5.04 -13.85 19.10
N GLY A 222 4.56 -14.80 18.28
CA GLY A 222 3.20 -15.30 18.35
C GLY A 222 2.16 -14.27 17.91
N TYR A 223 2.50 -13.43 16.93
CA TYR A 223 1.57 -12.46 16.33
C TYR A 223 0.25 -13.14 15.93
N LYS A 224 -0.85 -12.46 16.25
CA LYS A 224 -2.19 -12.82 15.81
C LYS A 224 -2.83 -11.59 15.19
N GLU A 225 -3.54 -11.81 14.09
CA GLU A 225 -4.36 -10.75 13.49
C GLU A 225 -5.36 -10.18 14.51
N PRO A 226 -5.65 -8.88 14.44
CA PRO A 226 -6.63 -8.25 15.29
C PRO A 226 -8.03 -8.72 14.92
N ASP A 227 -8.98 -8.54 15.83
CA ASP A 227 -10.38 -8.86 15.53
C ASP A 227 -10.91 -7.95 14.42
N TYR A 228 -10.60 -6.64 14.53
CA TYR A 228 -10.99 -5.63 13.56
C TYR A 228 -9.79 -4.80 13.10
N SER A 229 -9.86 -4.29 11.87
CA SER A 229 -8.89 -3.30 11.37
C SER A 229 -9.59 -2.07 10.82
N HIS A 230 -9.09 -0.88 11.18
CA HIS A 230 -9.57 0.38 10.62
C HIS A 230 -8.44 1.10 9.89
N ALA A 231 -8.64 1.34 8.59
CA ALA A 231 -7.72 2.09 7.75
C ALA A 231 -7.98 3.59 7.82
N SER A 232 -6.90 4.36 7.87
CA SER A 232 -6.90 5.81 7.80
C SER A 232 -5.63 6.33 7.11
N GLY A 233 -5.43 7.64 7.20
CA GLY A 233 -4.25 8.33 6.70
C GLY A 233 -3.44 8.99 7.80
N SER A 234 -2.15 9.17 7.54
CA SER A 234 -1.21 9.92 8.39
C SER A 234 -1.74 11.30 8.83
N GLU A 235 -2.49 12.00 7.98
CA GLU A 235 -3.13 13.29 8.30
C GLU A 235 -4.14 13.23 9.45
N ALA A 236 -4.71 12.06 9.74
CA ALA A 236 -5.62 11.88 10.86
C ALA A 236 -4.89 11.74 12.21
N LEU A 237 -3.58 11.43 12.21
CA LEU A 237 -2.83 11.07 13.41
C LEU A 237 -2.81 12.16 14.48
N GLU A 238 -2.66 13.42 14.06
CA GLU A 238 -2.66 14.54 14.99
C GLU A 238 -3.99 14.62 15.77
N ASN A 239 -5.12 14.49 15.06
CA ASN A 239 -6.44 14.55 15.66
C ASN A 239 -6.74 13.30 16.49
N ILE A 240 -6.36 12.10 16.02
CA ILE A 240 -6.49 10.87 16.80
C ILE A 240 -5.72 10.99 18.12
N GLY A 241 -4.49 11.50 18.08
CA GLY A 241 -3.68 11.76 19.27
C GLY A 241 -4.31 12.79 20.21
N LYS A 242 -4.84 13.91 19.68
CA LYS A 242 -5.54 14.92 20.51
C LYS A 242 -6.81 14.39 21.16
N GLN A 243 -7.59 13.60 20.43
CA GLN A 243 -8.89 13.06 20.88
C GLN A 243 -8.74 11.78 21.71
N GLN A 244 -7.54 11.19 21.72
CA GLN A 244 -7.26 9.87 22.30
C GLN A 244 -8.23 8.79 21.79
N ALA A 245 -8.67 8.93 20.54
CA ALA A 245 -9.63 8.04 19.89
C ALA A 245 -9.68 8.27 18.38
N ILE A 246 -10.08 7.23 17.66
CA ILE A 246 -10.59 7.34 16.29
C ILE A 246 -12.06 7.74 16.41
N LEU A 247 -12.46 8.81 15.73
CA LEU A 247 -13.83 9.31 15.71
C LEU A 247 -14.48 8.99 14.37
N SER A 248 -15.78 8.71 14.38
CA SER A 248 -16.57 8.75 13.15
C SER A 248 -16.58 10.17 12.58
N ALA A 249 -16.85 10.31 11.28
CA ALA A 249 -16.87 11.62 10.65
C ALA A 249 -17.93 12.55 11.30
N ALA A 250 -19.10 12.01 11.64
CA ALA A 250 -20.14 12.77 12.35
C ALA A 250 -19.70 13.20 13.75
N GLU A 251 -19.01 12.34 14.50
CA GLU A 251 -18.51 12.66 15.84
C GLU A 251 -17.38 13.70 15.80
N ALA A 252 -16.50 13.61 14.80
CA ALA A 252 -15.47 14.61 14.54
C ALA A 252 -16.09 15.99 14.27
N LEU A 253 -17.08 16.07 13.38
CA LEU A 253 -17.79 17.31 13.05
C LEU A 253 -18.52 17.91 14.27
N LYS A 254 -19.20 17.08 15.07
CA LYS A 254 -19.83 17.51 16.34
C LYS A 254 -18.80 18.09 17.32
N SER A 255 -17.59 17.56 17.29
CA SER A 255 -16.45 18.01 18.12
C SER A 255 -15.71 19.22 17.54
N GLY A 256 -16.20 19.80 16.44
CA GLY A 256 -15.56 20.94 15.76
C GLY A 256 -14.28 20.57 15.01
N VAL A 257 -14.00 19.27 14.81
CA VAL A 257 -12.86 18.77 14.07
C VAL A 257 -13.30 18.47 12.65
N LYS A 258 -12.66 19.12 11.66
CA LYS A 258 -12.87 18.76 10.26
C LYS A 258 -12.23 17.39 10.01
N PRO A 259 -12.96 16.39 9.49
CA PRO A 259 -12.36 15.16 8.98
C PRO A 259 -11.25 15.51 7.98
N LYS A 260 -10.20 14.68 7.91
CA LYS A 260 -9.07 14.86 6.99
C LYS A 260 -8.80 13.64 6.08
N THR A 261 -9.50 12.53 6.31
CA THR A 261 -9.25 11.24 5.65
C THR A 261 -10.57 10.53 5.36
N GLY A 262 -10.49 9.38 4.67
CA GLY A 262 -11.63 8.53 4.33
C GLY A 262 -12.49 9.09 3.19
N GLU A 263 -13.72 8.58 3.09
CA GLU A 263 -14.65 8.87 2.00
C GLU A 263 -15.00 10.36 1.88
N PHE A 264 -14.88 11.11 2.99
CA PHE A 264 -15.10 12.55 3.04
C PHE A 264 -14.18 13.33 2.09
N PHE A 265 -13.07 12.75 1.63
CA PHE A 265 -12.17 13.33 0.62
C PHE A 265 -12.05 12.48 -0.63
N SER A 266 -12.37 11.18 -0.56
CA SER A 266 -12.13 10.25 -1.66
C SER A 266 -13.29 10.10 -2.64
N TYR A 267 -14.51 10.40 -2.21
CA TYR A 267 -15.70 10.33 -3.04
C TYR A 267 -16.41 11.67 -3.10
N ILE A 268 -15.83 12.62 -3.84
CA ILE A 268 -16.38 13.98 -4.04
C ILE A 268 -17.07 14.08 -5.40
N ASN A 269 -18.36 14.42 -5.40
CA ASN A 269 -19.10 14.67 -6.63
C ASN A 269 -18.73 16.04 -7.26
N HIS A 270 -19.20 16.32 -8.48
CA HIS A 270 -18.93 17.59 -9.16
C HIS A 270 -19.47 18.83 -8.40
N ASP A 271 -20.45 18.66 -7.52
CA ASP A 271 -20.96 19.74 -6.66
C ASP A 271 -20.04 20.02 -5.46
N GLY A 272 -18.95 19.26 -5.30
CA GLY A 272 -17.98 19.40 -4.22
C GLY A 272 -18.39 18.73 -2.90
N ASN A 273 -19.41 17.88 -2.92
CA ASN A 273 -19.95 17.20 -1.74
C ASN A 273 -19.47 15.75 -1.68
N SER A 274 -19.25 15.27 -0.45
CA SER A 274 -19.03 13.85 -0.20
C SER A 274 -20.27 13.05 -0.64
N VAL A 275 -20.07 12.07 -1.53
CA VAL A 275 -21.11 11.16 -2.01
C VAL A 275 -21.62 10.29 -0.85
N THR A 276 -20.75 9.96 0.10
CA THR A 276 -21.08 9.17 1.28
C THR A 276 -21.14 10.06 2.53
N GLY A 277 -22.08 9.81 3.43
CA GLY A 277 -22.26 10.60 4.66
C GLY A 277 -22.79 12.03 4.50
N ARG A 278 -22.80 12.60 3.29
CA ARG A 278 -23.24 13.99 2.99
C ARG A 278 -22.61 15.01 3.97
N ASP A 279 -23.30 16.12 4.25
CA ASP A 279 -22.82 17.19 5.14
C ASP A 279 -22.64 16.76 6.61
N THR A 280 -23.23 15.62 7.00
CA THR A 280 -23.24 15.15 8.40
C THR A 280 -22.12 14.16 8.70
N GLY A 281 -21.48 13.59 7.68
CA GLY A 281 -20.53 12.49 7.83
C GLY A 281 -21.21 11.17 8.26
N LEU A 282 -20.44 10.08 8.18
CA LEU A 282 -20.89 8.77 8.66
C LEU A 282 -20.89 8.74 10.20
N GLU A 283 -21.91 8.09 10.79
CA GLU A 283 -22.13 8.07 12.24
C GLU A 283 -21.23 7.09 12.99
N SER A 284 -20.68 6.08 12.31
CA SER A 284 -19.83 5.06 12.89
C SER A 284 -18.43 5.06 12.28
N VAL A 285 -17.45 4.58 13.05
CA VAL A 285 -16.18 4.07 12.54
C VAL A 285 -16.47 2.72 11.87
N TYR A 286 -15.95 2.55 10.65
CA TYR A 286 -16.03 1.34 9.84
C TYR A 286 -14.75 0.55 10.02
N ALA A 287 -14.84 -0.75 10.17
CA ALA A 287 -13.70 -1.64 10.28
C ALA A 287 -13.91 -2.90 9.45
N ASP A 288 -12.82 -3.51 9.00
CA ASP A 288 -12.82 -4.83 8.39
C ASP A 288 -12.60 -5.91 9.44
N HIS A 289 -12.99 -7.16 9.13
CA HIS A 289 -12.57 -8.33 9.91
C HIS A 289 -11.10 -8.64 9.63
N GLY A 290 -10.32 -8.93 10.68
CA GLY A 290 -8.96 -9.46 10.57
C GLY A 290 -7.87 -8.42 10.26
N GLY A 291 -6.86 -8.85 9.51
CA GLY A 291 -5.66 -8.07 9.17
C GLY A 291 -5.89 -6.73 8.45
N PRO A 292 -4.83 -5.91 8.33
CA PRO A 292 -4.94 -4.55 7.78
C PRO A 292 -5.23 -4.55 6.28
N ARG A 293 -6.11 -3.64 5.84
CA ARG A 293 -6.43 -3.43 4.43
C ARG A 293 -6.05 -2.02 3.95
N TYR A 294 -5.81 -1.88 2.65
CA TYR A 294 -5.77 -0.57 2.01
C TYR A 294 -7.21 -0.05 1.95
N GLY A 295 -7.67 0.61 3.02
CA GLY A 295 -9.02 1.18 3.04
C GLY A 295 -9.14 2.46 2.20
N TYR A 296 -10.27 3.14 2.34
CA TYR A 296 -10.69 4.25 1.46
C TYR A 296 -9.93 5.59 1.63
N HIS A 297 -8.79 5.60 2.31
CA HIS A 297 -7.97 6.80 2.42
C HIS A 297 -7.30 7.10 1.08
N ILE A 298 -7.26 8.38 0.71
CA ILE A 298 -6.45 8.85 -0.42
C ILE A 298 -5.22 9.57 0.08
N ILE A 299 -4.08 9.20 -0.48
CA ILE A 299 -2.82 9.94 -0.34
C ILE A 299 -2.92 11.20 -1.18
N ARG A 300 -3.03 12.35 -0.51
CA ARG A 300 -3.20 13.64 -1.20
C ARG A 300 -1.86 14.24 -1.60
N TRP A 301 -0.80 13.94 -0.85
CA TRP A 301 0.55 14.41 -1.13
C TRP A 301 1.60 13.32 -0.95
N PHE A 302 2.82 13.63 -1.38
CA PHE A 302 3.90 12.65 -1.46
C PHE A 302 4.48 12.23 -0.10
N ASP A 303 4.23 12.99 0.97
CA ASP A 303 4.57 12.66 2.36
C ASP A 303 3.41 12.05 3.16
N GLU A 304 2.21 11.98 2.57
CA GLU A 304 1.07 11.30 3.18
C GLU A 304 1.19 9.78 2.98
N PHE A 305 0.76 9.02 3.99
CA PHE A 305 0.79 7.56 3.95
C PHE A 305 -0.39 6.91 4.68
N PHE A 306 -0.65 5.65 4.33
CA PHE A 306 -1.67 4.83 4.98
C PHE A 306 -1.24 4.43 6.38
N ILE A 307 -2.22 4.41 7.28
CA ILE A 307 -2.09 3.82 8.60
C ILE A 307 -3.32 2.96 8.89
N ASN A 308 -3.13 1.83 9.54
CA ASN A 308 -4.23 0.99 10.03
C ASN A 308 -4.13 0.81 11.53
N PHE A 309 -5.28 0.65 12.18
CA PHE A 309 -5.38 0.37 13.60
C PHE A 309 -6.01 -1.01 13.78
N GLY A 310 -5.25 -1.92 14.40
CA GLY A 310 -5.75 -3.22 14.84
C GLY A 310 -6.49 -3.06 16.16
N ILE A 311 -7.78 -3.34 16.14
CA ILE A 311 -8.71 -3.07 17.22
C ILE A 311 -9.10 -4.38 17.88
N ASN A 312 -9.00 -4.40 19.21
CA ASN A 312 -9.48 -5.49 20.05
C ASN A 312 -11.00 -5.39 20.17
N LYS A 313 -11.72 -6.43 19.72
CA LYS A 313 -13.19 -6.44 19.75
C LYS A 313 -13.71 -6.33 21.18
N GLN A 314 -13.14 -7.11 22.10
CA GLN A 314 -13.61 -7.14 23.48
C GLN A 314 -13.47 -5.76 24.14
N HIS A 315 -12.30 -5.12 24.03
CA HIS A 315 -12.10 -3.77 24.59
C HIS A 315 -13.06 -2.75 23.97
N GLN A 316 -13.33 -2.85 22.66
CA GLN A 316 -14.27 -1.95 21.99
C GLN A 316 -15.71 -2.18 22.45
N GLU A 317 -16.17 -3.43 22.58
CA GLU A 317 -17.50 -3.75 23.09
C GLU A 317 -17.67 -3.31 24.55
N GLU A 318 -16.64 -3.48 25.40
CA GLU A 318 -16.64 -3.00 26.78
C GLU A 318 -16.71 -1.46 26.87
N PHE A 319 -16.11 -0.75 25.92
CA PHE A 319 -16.27 0.70 25.80
C PHE A 319 -17.70 1.06 25.37
N MET A 320 -18.22 0.43 24.31
CA MET A 320 -19.55 0.72 23.77
C MET A 320 -20.69 0.42 24.74
N ALA A 321 -20.52 -0.60 25.61
CA ALA A 321 -21.48 -0.90 26.66
C ALA A 321 -21.67 0.24 27.67
N LYS A 322 -20.70 1.17 27.77
CA LYS A 322 -20.72 2.34 28.67
C LYS A 322 -21.22 3.61 27.99
N THR A 323 -21.50 3.58 26.69
CA THR A 323 -22.01 4.74 25.94
C THR A 323 -23.50 4.61 25.67
N ASP A 324 -24.14 5.72 25.30
CA ASP A 324 -25.54 5.76 24.86
C ASP A 324 -25.72 5.49 23.35
N PHE A 325 -24.63 5.28 22.60
CA PHE A 325 -24.68 5.04 21.17
C PHE A 325 -25.27 3.66 20.85
N ARG A 326 -26.26 3.59 19.95
CA ARG A 326 -26.88 2.33 19.52
C ARG A 326 -27.17 2.38 18.01
N TYR A 327 -27.03 1.25 17.33
CA TYR A 327 -27.39 1.13 15.91
C TYR A 327 -28.90 1.10 15.71
N GLY A 328 -29.40 1.91 14.77
CA GLY A 328 -30.83 2.11 14.50
C GLY A 328 -31.48 1.02 13.63
N HIS A 329 -31.34 -0.26 13.97
CA HIS A 329 -31.95 -1.36 13.20
C HIS A 329 -32.89 -2.23 14.04
N GLY A 330 -34.16 -1.79 14.14
CA GLY A 330 -35.27 -2.54 14.74
C GLY A 330 -35.33 -2.47 16.27
N GLU A 331 -36.55 -2.50 16.82
CA GLU A 331 -36.87 -2.15 18.21
C GLU A 331 -36.24 -3.04 19.31
N ASN A 332 -35.41 -4.04 18.97
CA ASN A 332 -34.87 -5.01 19.94
C ASN A 332 -33.38 -5.35 19.77
N ARG A 333 -32.62 -4.69 18.90
CA ARG A 333 -31.17 -4.96 18.77
C ARG A 333 -30.34 -3.89 19.47
N LYS A 334 -29.66 -4.31 20.54
CA LYS A 334 -28.61 -3.54 21.23
C LYS A 334 -27.23 -4.02 20.75
N ASP A 335 -27.08 -4.22 19.45
CA ASP A 335 -25.84 -4.75 18.92
C ASP A 335 -24.73 -3.69 19.14
N LEU A 336 -23.61 -4.10 19.72
CA LEU A 336 -22.45 -3.22 19.99
C LEU A 336 -21.60 -3.01 18.72
N SER A 337 -21.80 -3.88 17.72
CA SER A 337 -21.27 -3.79 16.36
C SER A 337 -22.35 -4.20 15.36
N ALA A 338 -22.36 -3.62 14.16
CA ALA A 338 -23.25 -4.03 13.07
C ALA A 338 -22.44 -4.44 11.84
N ASP A 339 -22.53 -5.70 11.43
CA ASP A 339 -21.86 -6.22 10.24
C ASP A 339 -22.76 -6.01 9.00
N TRP A 340 -22.26 -5.26 8.02
CA TRP A 340 -22.94 -4.95 6.76
C TRP A 340 -22.41 -5.82 5.61
N GLY A 341 -21.69 -6.91 5.91
CA GLY A 341 -21.13 -7.83 4.94
C GLY A 341 -19.99 -7.17 4.17
N GLY A 342 -20.17 -7.01 2.86
CA GLY A 342 -19.12 -6.50 1.96
C GLY A 342 -18.71 -5.05 2.20
N GLU A 343 -19.49 -4.27 2.96
CA GLU A 343 -19.20 -2.88 3.31
C GLU A 343 -18.48 -2.73 4.67
N GLY A 344 -18.17 -3.84 5.33
CA GLY A 344 -17.47 -3.88 6.61
C GLY A 344 -18.38 -3.85 7.83
N ILE A 345 -17.78 -3.58 8.98
CA ILE A 345 -18.37 -3.65 10.31
C ILE A 345 -18.40 -2.25 10.92
N LEU A 346 -19.57 -1.86 11.41
CA LEU A 346 -19.72 -0.66 12.21
C LEU A 346 -19.40 -1.02 13.67
N ILE A 347 -18.46 -0.31 14.29
CA ILE A 347 -17.97 -0.61 15.65
C ILE A 347 -18.14 0.51 16.68
N GLY A 348 -18.82 1.58 16.31
CA GLY A 348 -19.28 2.66 17.19
C GLY A 348 -18.93 4.03 16.61
N ASN A 349 -19.51 5.11 17.16
CA ASN A 349 -19.12 6.47 16.78
C ASN A 349 -17.71 6.87 17.25
N LYS A 350 -17.12 6.10 18.18
CA LYS A 350 -15.81 6.35 18.77
C LYS A 350 -15.10 5.04 19.11
N VAL A 351 -13.82 4.94 18.75
CA VAL A 351 -12.92 3.85 19.13
C VAL A 351 -11.78 4.46 19.96
N PRO A 352 -11.76 4.31 21.28
CA PRO A 352 -10.70 4.87 22.10
C PRO A 352 -9.37 4.18 21.80
N LEU A 353 -8.27 4.91 21.97
CA LEU A 353 -6.93 4.40 21.77
C LEU A 353 -6.60 3.19 22.67
N SER A 354 -7.29 3.03 23.80
CA SER A 354 -7.20 1.86 24.68
C SER A 354 -7.76 0.57 24.08
N SER A 355 -8.53 0.65 22.98
CA SER A 355 -9.03 -0.52 22.25
C SER A 355 -8.08 -0.97 21.14
N ILE A 356 -6.92 -0.31 20.96
CA ILE A 356 -5.98 -0.60 19.89
C ILE A 356 -4.86 -1.52 20.40
N ASP A 357 -4.65 -2.65 19.74
CA ASP A 357 -3.57 -3.61 20.04
C ASP A 357 -2.37 -3.46 19.09
N TYR A 358 -2.63 -2.97 17.86
CA TYR A 358 -1.63 -2.82 16.82
C TYR A 358 -1.80 -1.50 16.06
N VAL A 359 -0.69 -0.91 15.64
CA VAL A 359 -0.67 0.14 14.62
C VAL A 359 0.13 -0.39 13.44
N TYR A 360 -0.52 -0.43 12.28
CA TYR A 360 0.11 -0.80 11.02
C TYR A 360 0.43 0.43 10.18
N TYR A 361 1.60 0.46 9.58
CA TYR A 361 2.10 1.60 8.82
C TYR A 361 3.01 1.13 7.70
N TRP A 362 3.23 1.95 6.68
CA TRP A 362 4.28 1.67 5.70
C TRP A 362 5.65 1.77 6.36
N LYS A 363 6.45 0.70 6.26
CA LYS A 363 7.74 0.52 6.93
C LYS A 363 8.67 1.73 6.78
N LEU A 364 8.63 2.37 5.60
CA LEU A 364 9.35 3.62 5.31
C LEU A 364 9.16 4.70 6.39
N TYR A 365 7.96 4.79 6.97
CA TYR A 365 7.59 5.82 7.94
C TYR A 365 7.73 5.35 9.40
N HIS A 366 8.52 4.31 9.66
CA HIS A 366 8.72 3.75 11.00
C HIS A 366 9.06 4.81 12.04
N ASP A 367 10.05 5.66 11.78
CA ASP A 367 10.51 6.64 12.77
C ASP A 367 9.44 7.70 13.09
N VAL A 368 8.68 8.12 12.08
CA VAL A 368 7.57 9.07 12.23
C VAL A 368 6.48 8.46 13.09
N ILE A 369 6.08 7.23 12.78
CA ILE A 369 5.00 6.53 13.49
C ILE A 369 5.42 6.15 14.90
N LYS A 370 6.66 5.68 15.07
CA LYS A 370 7.21 5.36 16.38
C LYS A 370 7.19 6.57 17.31
N LYS A 371 7.62 7.73 16.84
CA LYS A 371 7.59 8.97 17.64
C LYS A 371 6.15 9.36 18.03
N TRP A 372 5.19 9.20 17.12
CA TRP A 372 3.78 9.45 17.43
C TRP A 372 3.23 8.42 18.42
N ALA A 373 3.53 7.14 18.23
CA ALA A 373 3.07 6.05 19.09
C ALA A 373 3.66 6.13 20.50
N ASP A 374 4.95 6.40 20.66
CA ASP A 374 5.59 6.57 21.98
C ASP A 374 4.90 7.67 22.81
N LYS A 375 4.34 8.69 22.14
CA LYS A 375 3.60 9.79 22.79
C LYS A 375 2.15 9.43 23.11
N ASN A 376 1.44 8.77 22.19
CA ASN A 376 -0.03 8.64 22.26
C ASN A 376 -0.52 7.23 22.61
N LEU A 377 0.31 6.21 22.37
CA LEU A 377 0.04 4.79 22.58
C LEU A 377 1.29 4.07 23.13
N PRO A 378 1.77 4.41 24.35
CA PRO A 378 3.02 3.84 24.86
C PRO A 378 2.94 2.32 24.98
N GLY A 379 3.91 1.62 24.38
CA GLY A 379 3.99 0.16 24.42
C GLY A 379 3.15 -0.57 23.37
N ILE A 380 2.54 0.14 22.42
CA ILE A 380 1.80 -0.47 21.32
C ILE A 380 2.69 -1.29 20.40
N ASN A 381 2.13 -2.34 19.80
CA ASN A 381 2.80 -3.11 18.77
C ASN A 381 2.76 -2.35 17.44
N LEU A 382 3.95 -2.04 16.93
CA LEU A 382 4.13 -1.42 15.63
C LEU A 382 4.48 -2.52 14.62
N ILE A 383 3.65 -2.68 13.59
CA ILE A 383 3.82 -3.69 12.54
C ILE A 383 3.81 -3.01 11.18
N SER A 384 4.72 -3.36 10.27
CA SER A 384 4.63 -2.84 8.91
C SER A 384 3.43 -3.44 8.17
N LEU A 385 2.71 -2.61 7.39
CA LEU A 385 1.61 -3.07 6.53
C LEU A 385 2.11 -4.15 5.57
N GLU A 386 3.32 -3.96 5.07
CA GLU A 386 4.04 -4.86 4.18
C GLU A 386 4.20 -6.25 4.82
N ALA A 387 4.68 -6.33 6.06
CA ALA A 387 4.86 -7.62 6.73
C ALA A 387 3.53 -8.34 6.98
N ALA A 388 2.51 -7.59 7.43
CA ALA A 388 1.19 -8.17 7.68
C ALA A 388 0.55 -8.74 6.39
N GLN A 389 0.60 -7.99 5.29
CA GLN A 389 0.00 -8.39 4.01
C GLN A 389 0.77 -9.52 3.33
N VAL A 390 2.11 -9.47 3.36
CA VAL A 390 2.94 -10.55 2.83
C VAL A 390 2.73 -11.84 3.64
N LEU A 391 2.57 -11.76 4.97
CA LEU A 391 2.26 -12.90 5.80
C LEU A 391 0.88 -13.49 5.46
N GLU A 392 -0.15 -12.66 5.33
CA GLU A 392 -1.50 -13.07 4.91
C GLU A 392 -1.47 -13.76 3.54
N LYS A 393 -0.82 -13.14 2.56
CA LYS A 393 -0.79 -13.60 1.16
C LYS A 393 0.02 -14.88 0.97
N TYR A 394 1.19 -14.98 1.60
CA TYR A 394 2.14 -16.07 1.34
C TYR A 394 2.25 -17.11 2.46
N GLY A 395 1.70 -16.85 3.66
CA GLY A 395 1.86 -17.71 4.83
C GLY A 395 1.51 -19.19 4.56
N ASN A 396 0.42 -19.45 3.84
CA ASN A 396 0.02 -20.82 3.46
C ASN A 396 1.04 -21.51 2.54
N SER A 397 1.58 -20.78 1.55
CA SER A 397 2.61 -21.30 0.65
C SER A 397 3.91 -21.59 1.41
N ILE A 398 4.29 -20.74 2.35
CA ILE A 398 5.48 -20.94 3.18
C ILE A 398 5.31 -22.11 4.14
N ASN A 399 4.15 -22.29 4.75
CA ASN A 399 3.84 -23.47 5.55
C ASN A 399 3.91 -24.75 4.71
N THR A 400 3.48 -24.69 3.45
CA THR A 400 3.63 -25.83 2.52
C THR A 400 5.10 -26.14 2.23
N ILE A 401 5.94 -25.11 2.01
CA ILE A 401 7.40 -25.29 1.88
C ILE A 401 7.98 -25.91 3.13
N ALA A 402 7.63 -25.39 4.31
CA ALA A 402 8.11 -25.89 5.60
C ALA A 402 7.82 -27.40 5.76
N LEU A 403 6.60 -27.82 5.42
CA LEU A 403 6.20 -29.23 5.42
C LEU A 403 6.96 -30.08 4.39
N GLN A 404 7.12 -29.61 3.15
CA GLN A 404 7.87 -30.31 2.09
C GLN A 404 9.33 -30.54 2.48
N GLU A 405 9.94 -29.53 3.11
CA GLU A 405 11.35 -29.52 3.48
C GLU A 405 11.60 -30.15 4.86
N GLY A 406 10.56 -30.33 5.68
CA GLY A 406 10.70 -30.84 7.04
C GLY A 406 11.40 -29.85 7.99
N ILE A 407 11.12 -28.55 7.82
CA ILE A 407 11.67 -27.43 8.59
C ILE A 407 10.53 -26.61 9.21
N THR A 408 10.86 -25.64 10.06
CA THR A 408 9.90 -24.69 10.62
C THR A 408 9.48 -23.61 9.60
N PRO A 409 8.31 -22.97 9.76
CA PRO A 409 7.91 -21.82 8.93
C PRO A 409 8.95 -20.70 8.89
N GLU A 410 9.59 -20.40 10.03
CA GLU A 410 10.64 -19.38 10.14
C GLU A 410 11.87 -19.73 9.32
N GLU A 411 12.29 -21.00 9.36
CA GLU A 411 13.38 -21.50 8.51
C GLU A 411 13.01 -21.46 7.03
N ALA A 412 11.73 -21.72 6.69
CA ALA A 412 11.27 -21.63 5.30
C ALA A 412 11.32 -20.18 4.77
N TRP A 413 10.89 -19.19 5.57
CA TRP A 413 11.06 -17.77 5.25
C TRP A 413 12.54 -17.39 5.10
N ALA A 414 13.41 -17.82 6.02
CA ALA A 414 14.84 -17.54 5.96
C ALA A 414 15.50 -18.14 4.69
N LYS A 415 15.10 -19.35 4.27
CA LYS A 415 15.59 -19.96 3.04
C LYS A 415 15.25 -19.17 1.78
N LEU A 416 14.14 -18.43 1.74
CA LEU A 416 13.81 -17.57 0.58
C LEU A 416 14.85 -16.47 0.40
N ILE A 417 15.29 -15.86 1.52
CA ILE A 417 16.35 -14.85 1.52
C ILE A 417 17.66 -15.47 1.02
N GLU A 418 18.03 -16.67 1.49
CA GLU A 418 19.26 -17.36 1.06
C GLU A 418 19.29 -17.68 -0.44
N ILE A 419 18.17 -18.14 -1.00
CA ILE A 419 18.02 -18.42 -2.43
C ILE A 419 18.22 -17.14 -3.26
N SER A 420 17.72 -16.01 -2.76
CA SER A 420 17.80 -14.71 -3.43
C SER A 420 19.21 -14.10 -3.33
N LYS A 421 19.95 -14.39 -2.26
CA LYS A 421 21.34 -13.92 -2.04
C LYS A 421 22.41 -14.71 -2.79
N THR A 422 22.14 -15.95 -3.16
CA THR A 422 23.16 -16.79 -3.80
C THR A 422 23.45 -16.25 -5.20
N GLU A 423 24.57 -15.54 -5.37
CA GLU A 423 25.16 -15.29 -6.69
C GLU A 423 25.59 -16.63 -7.28
N THR A 424 24.78 -17.19 -8.18
CA THR A 424 25.24 -18.33 -8.96
C THR A 424 26.23 -17.79 -9.98
N HIS A 425 27.50 -18.19 -9.85
CA HIS A 425 28.52 -18.01 -10.87
C HIS A 425 27.92 -18.31 -12.26
N ARG A 426 28.00 -17.33 -13.16
CA ARG A 426 27.58 -17.44 -14.57
C ARG A 426 27.98 -18.80 -15.12
N ARG A 427 27.02 -19.66 -15.42
CA ARG A 427 27.17 -20.51 -16.62
C ARG A 427 26.93 -19.57 -17.79
N GLU A 428 27.98 -19.34 -18.57
CA GLU A 428 27.88 -18.70 -19.88
C GLU A 428 26.77 -19.40 -20.68
N VAL A 429 25.62 -18.74 -20.78
CA VAL A 429 24.63 -19.10 -21.78
C VAL A 429 25.12 -18.45 -23.07
N LEU A 430 25.52 -19.30 -24.00
CA LEU A 430 25.91 -18.96 -25.37
C LEU A 430 24.87 -18.01 -26.00
N PRO A 431 25.30 -17.05 -26.84
CA PRO A 431 24.41 -16.06 -27.43
C PRO A 431 23.34 -16.75 -28.28
N GLN A 432 22.07 -16.52 -27.96
CA GLN A 432 20.98 -16.84 -28.88
C GLN A 432 21.03 -15.86 -30.06
N SER A 433 21.12 -16.47 -31.24
CA SER A 433 21.18 -15.86 -32.56
C SER A 433 20.03 -14.88 -32.82
N GLU A 434 20.42 -13.78 -33.48
CA GLU A 434 19.64 -12.85 -34.28
C GLU A 434 18.25 -13.35 -34.73
N TYR A 435 17.20 -12.70 -34.24
CA TYR A 435 15.94 -12.60 -34.98
C TYR A 435 15.90 -11.22 -35.65
N SER A 436 16.29 -11.19 -36.92
CA SER A 436 16.02 -10.07 -37.83
C SER A 436 14.53 -10.04 -38.15
N ILE A 437 13.84 -8.98 -37.72
CA ILE A 437 12.49 -8.67 -38.17
C ILE A 437 12.63 -7.89 -39.49
N GLU A 438 12.38 -8.55 -40.61
CA GLU A 438 12.15 -7.89 -41.89
C GLU A 438 10.75 -7.30 -41.91
N PHE A 439 10.66 -5.97 -42.03
CA PHE A 439 9.40 -5.28 -42.31
C PHE A 439 9.05 -5.46 -43.80
N VAL A 440 8.00 -6.24 -44.08
CA VAL A 440 7.39 -6.28 -45.41
C VAL A 440 6.35 -5.16 -45.49
N ASN A 441 6.68 -4.11 -46.25
CA ASN A 441 5.72 -3.08 -46.66
C ASN A 441 4.71 -3.69 -47.63
N SER A 442 3.43 -3.72 -47.24
CA SER A 442 2.32 -3.96 -48.17
C SER A 442 1.74 -2.63 -48.64
N GLU A 443 2.31 -2.07 -49.70
CA GLU A 443 1.59 -1.19 -50.62
C GLU A 443 1.53 -1.89 -51.98
N ASN A 444 0.35 -1.79 -52.61
CA ASN A 444 -0.07 -2.33 -53.91
C ASN A 444 -0.75 -3.71 -53.90
N VAL A 445 -2.08 -3.69 -53.79
CA VAL A 445 -2.93 -4.43 -54.73
C VAL A 445 -4.10 -3.51 -55.10
N GLY A 446 -4.25 -3.25 -56.41
CA GLY A 446 -5.38 -2.50 -56.98
C GLY A 446 -6.62 -3.35 -57.24
#